data_AF-A0A654BQD1-F1
#
_entry.id   AF-A0A654BQD1-F1
#
_cell.length_a   1.000
_cell.length_b   1.000
_cell.length_c   1.000
_cell.angle_alpha   90.00
_cell.angle_beta   90.00
_cell.angle_gamma   90.00
#
_symmetry.space_group_name_H-M   'P 1'
#
loop_
_entity.id
_entity.type
_entity.pdbx_description
1 polymer ?
#
loop_
_entity_poly.entity_id
_entity_poly.type
_entity_poly.pdbx_seq_one_letter_code
_entity_poly.pdbx_strand_id
1 'polypeptide(L)'
;MDSNSFFLKRAVARDADWQVSYPALSMASAIDAVDERRKQIVVAAADETDLRMVFFSSLGAILDFQASWKEIDASARGWLAFTIRWNRWWLPSVTDAHWIENNAFAPTDLRFANRDLDGGPTDTASFRRYLDVVESHYRRDVTISQVLFPDSIHRPETSLPE
;
A
#
# COMPACT_ATOMS: atom_id res chain seq x y z
N MET A 1 6.80 19.25 18.81
CA MET A 1 7.45 19.01 17.49
C MET A 1 7.86 17.53 17.44
N ASP A 2 6.92 16.63 17.78
CA ASP A 2 7.25 15.26 18.24
C ASP A 2 6.64 14.15 17.37
N SER A 3 5.85 14.52 16.37
CA SER A 3 5.10 13.59 15.52
C SER A 3 6.01 12.70 14.65
N ASN A 4 7.15 13.23 14.17
CA ASN A 4 8.13 12.42 13.42
C ASN A 4 8.84 11.38 14.30
N SER A 5 8.98 11.65 15.61
CA SER A 5 9.58 10.70 16.54
C SER A 5 8.70 9.45 16.71
N PHE A 6 7.38 9.61 16.69
CA PHE A 6 6.45 8.48 16.85
C PHE A 6 6.45 7.55 15.64
N PHE A 7 6.36 8.10 14.42
CA PHE A 7 6.44 7.30 13.20
C PHE A 7 7.75 6.49 13.14
N LEU A 8 8.90 7.14 13.36
CA LEU A 8 10.19 6.46 13.30
C LEU A 8 10.37 5.41 14.39
N LYS A 9 9.66 5.51 15.53
CA LYS A 9 9.67 4.50 16.59
C LYS A 9 8.84 3.25 16.25
N ARG A 10 7.83 3.40 15.38
CA ARG A 10 6.87 2.32 15.04
C ARG A 10 7.06 1.75 13.65
N ALA A 11 7.62 2.52 12.74
CA ALA A 11 7.92 2.08 11.39
C ALA A 11 9.10 1.11 11.40
N VAL A 12 8.85 -0.11 10.96
CA VAL A 12 9.87 -1.13 10.74
C VAL A 12 10.23 -1.11 9.27
N ALA A 13 11.50 -0.84 8.96
CA ALA A 13 12.03 -1.05 7.62
C ALA A 13 12.07 -2.55 7.33
N ARG A 14 11.33 -2.98 6.31
CA ARG A 14 11.29 -4.37 5.87
C ARG A 14 12.54 -4.70 5.06
N ASP A 15 12.95 -5.96 5.14
CA ASP A 15 14.14 -6.45 4.45
C ASP A 15 13.92 -6.61 2.94
N ALA A 16 14.96 -7.09 2.25
CA ALA A 16 14.92 -7.26 0.81
C ALA A 16 13.88 -8.30 0.33
N ASP A 17 13.40 -9.21 1.20
CA ASP A 17 12.41 -10.22 0.82
C ASP A 17 11.09 -9.57 0.39
N TRP A 18 10.76 -8.44 1.01
CA TRP A 18 9.54 -7.69 0.73
C TRP A 18 9.63 -6.99 -0.63
N GLN A 19 10.80 -6.46 -0.98
CA GLN A 19 11.00 -5.84 -2.29
C GLN A 19 10.88 -6.86 -3.43
N VAL A 20 11.39 -8.09 -3.21
CA VAL A 20 11.26 -9.19 -4.17
C VAL A 20 9.82 -9.69 -4.27
N SER A 21 9.09 -9.71 -3.15
CA SER A 21 7.70 -10.17 -3.09
C SER A 21 6.73 -9.17 -3.73
N TYR A 22 6.98 -7.86 -3.55
CA TYR A 22 6.06 -6.79 -3.95
C TYR A 22 6.68 -5.74 -4.91
N PRO A 23 7.27 -6.17 -6.04
CA PRO A 23 7.90 -5.26 -6.99
C PRO A 23 6.87 -4.38 -7.70
N ALA A 24 5.67 -4.87 -8.03
CA ALA A 24 4.66 -4.07 -8.72
C ALA A 24 4.16 -2.92 -7.84
N LEU A 25 3.92 -3.17 -6.56
CA LEU A 25 3.57 -2.15 -5.56
C LEU A 25 4.66 -1.09 -5.42
N SER A 26 5.92 -1.50 -5.35
CA SER A 26 7.06 -0.59 -5.26
C SER A 26 7.15 0.31 -6.50
N MET A 27 6.96 -0.29 -7.68
CA MET A 27 6.97 0.40 -8.97
C MET A 27 5.77 1.31 -9.21
N ALA A 28 4.58 0.94 -8.73
CA ALA A 28 3.35 1.69 -8.93
C ALA A 28 3.45 3.15 -8.44
N SER A 29 4.28 3.41 -7.43
CA SER A 29 4.55 4.77 -6.94
C SER A 29 5.33 5.67 -7.93
N ALA A 30 5.90 5.09 -9.00
CA ALA A 30 6.71 5.80 -10.00
C ALA A 30 6.03 5.94 -11.37
N ILE A 31 4.90 5.29 -11.59
CA ILE A 31 4.31 5.08 -12.93
C ILE A 31 3.16 6.06 -13.23
N ASP A 32 2.84 6.96 -12.30
CA ASP A 32 1.84 8.01 -12.56
C ASP A 32 2.28 8.95 -13.71
N ALA A 33 1.28 9.55 -14.38
CA ALA A 33 1.48 10.50 -15.47
C ALA A 33 2.39 11.66 -15.05
N VAL A 34 3.17 12.21 -16.00
CA VAL A 34 4.18 13.26 -15.77
C VAL A 34 3.61 14.50 -15.05
N ASP A 35 2.30 14.74 -15.17
CA ASP A 35 1.59 15.89 -14.58
C ASP A 35 1.02 15.60 -13.18
N GLU A 36 1.03 14.36 -12.70
CA GLU A 36 0.62 14.00 -11.34
C GLU A 36 1.82 13.97 -10.41
N ARG A 37 1.64 14.49 -9.18
CA ARG A 37 2.67 14.34 -8.13
C ARG A 37 2.80 12.85 -7.81
N ARG A 38 4.01 12.30 -7.97
CA ARG A 38 4.35 10.93 -7.54
C ARG A 38 3.88 10.70 -6.10
N LYS A 39 2.91 9.80 -5.93
CA LYS A 39 2.39 9.41 -4.62
C LYS A 39 3.01 8.08 -4.21
N GLN A 40 3.31 7.92 -2.92
CA GLN A 40 3.58 6.59 -2.40
C GLN A 40 2.28 5.78 -2.40
N ILE A 41 2.41 4.47 -2.51
CA ILE A 41 1.28 3.56 -2.31
C ILE A 41 1.28 3.15 -0.85
N VAL A 42 0.17 3.42 -0.16
CA VAL A 42 -0.08 2.98 1.21
C VAL A 42 -1.08 1.85 1.16
N VAL A 43 -0.66 0.65 1.53
CA VAL A 43 -1.57 -0.48 1.73
C VAL A 43 -1.84 -0.57 3.22
N ALA A 44 -3.08 -0.36 3.63
CA ALA A 44 -3.44 -0.23 5.03
C ALA A 44 -4.63 -1.11 5.39
N ALA A 45 -4.79 -1.43 6.67
CA ALA A 45 -5.99 -2.05 7.22
C ALA A 45 -6.27 -1.44 8.59
N ALA A 46 -7.55 -1.38 8.96
CA ALA A 46 -7.99 -0.72 10.18
C ALA A 46 -9.19 -1.43 10.81
N ASP A 47 -9.17 -1.52 12.13
CA ASP A 47 -10.32 -1.93 12.92
C ASP A 47 -10.65 -0.89 14.00
N GLU A 48 -11.48 -1.27 14.97
CA GLU A 48 -11.89 -0.41 16.08
C GLU A 48 -10.74 0.03 16.99
N THR A 49 -9.63 -0.70 16.98
CA THR A 49 -8.49 -0.53 17.90
C THR A 49 -7.21 -0.06 17.22
N ASP A 50 -6.91 -0.61 16.04
CA ASP A 50 -5.59 -0.59 15.44
C ASP A 50 -5.63 -0.13 13.98
N LEU A 51 -4.52 0.50 13.59
CA LEU A 51 -4.19 0.85 12.21
C LEU A 51 -2.84 0.22 11.86
N ARG A 52 -2.80 -0.50 10.73
CA ARG A 52 -1.55 -0.93 10.10
C ARG A 52 -1.43 -0.34 8.71
N MET A 53 -0.24 0.14 8.37
CA MET A 53 0.07 0.76 7.08
C MET A 53 1.43 0.28 6.58
N VAL A 54 1.48 -0.17 5.33
CA VAL A 54 2.73 -0.45 4.64
C VAL A 54 2.92 0.55 3.50
N PHE A 55 4.06 1.23 3.53
CA PHE A 55 4.45 2.26 2.60
C PHE A 55 5.34 1.66 1.51
N PHE A 56 4.86 1.72 0.28
CA PHE A 56 5.59 1.33 -0.91
C PHE A 56 6.03 2.57 -1.70
N SER A 57 7.31 2.56 -2.04
CA SER A 57 8.00 3.61 -2.76
C SER A 57 8.97 2.97 -3.74
N SER A 58 9.15 3.61 -4.89
CA SER A 58 10.12 3.23 -5.91
C SER A 58 11.56 3.48 -5.45
N LEU A 59 11.72 4.34 -4.44
CA LEU A 59 12.99 4.67 -3.82
C LEU A 59 12.92 4.41 -2.31
N GLY A 60 13.84 3.60 -1.80
CA GLY A 60 14.00 3.36 -0.36
C GLY A 60 13.43 2.04 0.14
N ALA A 61 13.42 1.90 1.46
CA ALA A 61 12.91 0.71 2.13
C ALA A 61 11.37 0.71 2.16
N ILE A 62 10.77 -0.48 2.13
CA ILE A 62 9.36 -0.67 2.45
C ILE A 62 9.20 -0.46 3.96
N LEU A 63 8.32 0.44 4.37
CA LEU A 63 8.11 0.75 5.79
C LEU A 63 6.78 0.13 6.23
N ASP A 64 6.80 -0.65 7.29
CA ASP A 64 5.61 -1.23 7.91
C ASP A 64 5.37 -0.57 9.28
N PHE A 65 4.26 0.15 9.39
CA PHE A 65 3.87 0.87 10.58
C PHE A 65 2.61 0.24 11.17
N GLN A 66 2.62 0.05 12.49
CA GLN A 66 1.46 -0.42 13.24
C GLN A 66 1.33 0.33 14.56
N ALA A 67 0.13 0.81 14.86
CA ALA A 67 -0.19 1.47 16.13
C ALA A 67 -1.69 1.43 16.42
N SER A 68 -2.03 1.53 17.70
CA SER A 68 -3.42 1.72 18.12
C SER A 68 -3.88 3.15 17.87
N TRP A 69 -5.18 3.34 17.68
CA TRP A 69 -5.78 4.68 17.53
C TRP A 69 -5.46 5.60 18.71
N LYS A 70 -5.41 5.05 19.94
CA LYS A 70 -5.05 5.79 21.14
C LYS A 70 -3.62 6.37 21.07
N GLU A 71 -2.68 5.61 20.54
CA GLU A 71 -1.29 6.06 20.42
C GLU A 71 -1.12 7.11 19.33
N ILE A 72 -1.86 6.95 18.23
CA ILE A 72 -1.92 7.92 17.13
C ILE A 72 -2.54 9.23 17.60
N ASP A 73 -3.65 9.18 18.34
CA ASP A 73 -4.33 10.36 18.87
C ASP A 73 -3.42 11.19 19.78
N ALA A 74 -2.66 10.50 20.64
CA ALA A 74 -1.77 11.15 21.60
C ALA A 74 -0.57 11.87 20.96
N SER A 75 -0.09 11.44 19.79
CA SER A 75 1.24 11.87 19.33
C SER A 75 1.42 12.02 17.82
N ALA A 76 0.48 11.57 16.99
CA ALA A 76 0.68 11.43 15.55
C ALA A 76 -0.50 11.83 14.66
N ARG A 77 -1.57 12.45 15.19
CA ARG A 77 -2.72 12.90 14.38
C ARG A 77 -2.34 13.76 13.19
N GLY A 78 -1.46 14.74 13.40
CA GLY A 78 -1.03 15.66 12.33
C GLY A 78 -0.28 14.93 11.22
N TRP A 79 0.58 13.98 11.58
CA TRP A 79 1.27 13.11 10.61
C TRP A 79 0.31 12.18 9.88
N LEU A 80 -0.65 11.57 10.57
CA LEU A 80 -1.64 10.71 9.91
C LEU A 80 -2.50 11.51 8.93
N ALA A 81 -2.95 12.71 9.31
CA ALA A 81 -3.71 13.60 8.41
C ALA A 81 -2.90 13.99 7.15
N PHE A 82 -1.60 14.25 7.31
CA PHE A 82 -0.71 14.46 6.17
C PHE A 82 -0.63 13.19 5.30
N THR A 83 -0.40 12.03 5.91
CA THR A 83 -0.26 10.74 5.22
C THR A 83 -1.50 10.37 4.41
N ILE A 84 -2.69 10.61 4.98
CA ILE A 84 -3.99 10.38 4.33
C ILE A 84 -4.14 11.23 3.07
N ARG A 85 -3.71 12.50 3.12
CA ARG A 85 -3.91 13.46 2.02
C ARG A 85 -2.98 13.25 0.83
N TRP A 86 -1.74 12.82 1.07
CA TRP A 86 -0.67 12.88 0.06
C TRP A 86 -0.35 11.55 -0.62
N ASN A 87 -0.94 10.45 -0.15
CA ASN A 87 -0.67 9.12 -0.68
C ASN A 87 -1.88 8.52 -1.38
N ARG A 88 -1.63 7.49 -2.19
CA ARG A 88 -2.67 6.63 -2.73
C ARG A 88 -2.88 5.45 -1.79
N TRP A 89 -4.11 5.23 -1.39
CA TRP A 89 -4.47 4.25 -0.37
C TRP A 89 -5.15 3.04 -0.98
N TRP A 90 -4.76 1.87 -0.50
CA TRP A 90 -5.49 0.63 -0.64
C TRP A 90 -6.01 0.23 0.74
N LEU A 91 -7.30 -0.11 0.79
CA LEU A 91 -7.94 -0.70 1.96
C LEU A 91 -8.58 -2.06 1.62
N PRO A 92 -8.76 -2.97 2.59
CA PRO A 92 -9.42 -4.25 2.40
C PRO A 92 -10.87 -4.06 1.98
N SER A 93 -11.60 -3.21 2.73
CA SER A 93 -13.04 -3.01 2.61
C SER A 93 -13.49 -1.59 2.95
N VAL A 94 -14.77 -1.29 2.71
CA VAL A 94 -15.42 -0.05 3.14
C VAL A 94 -15.46 0.06 4.67
N THR A 95 -15.50 -1.07 5.39
CA THR A 95 -15.47 -1.11 6.86
C THR A 95 -14.17 -0.51 7.39
N ASP A 96 -13.03 -0.85 6.79
CA ASP A 96 -11.73 -0.27 7.14
C ASP A 96 -11.70 1.24 6.88
N ALA A 97 -12.32 1.70 5.78
CA ALA A 97 -12.42 3.13 5.48
C ALA A 97 -13.22 3.87 6.57
N HIS A 98 -14.33 3.28 7.04
CA HIS A 98 -15.10 3.86 8.14
C HIS A 98 -14.28 3.98 9.43
N TRP A 99 -13.45 2.99 9.76
CA TRP A 99 -12.57 3.08 10.93
C TRP A 99 -11.54 4.21 10.80
N ILE A 100 -10.95 4.38 9.62
CA ILE A 100 -10.01 5.49 9.35
C ILE A 100 -10.72 6.84 9.40
N GLU A 101 -11.90 6.96 8.79
CA GLU A 101 -12.68 8.20 8.76
C GLU A 101 -13.12 8.64 10.16
N ASN A 102 -13.58 7.69 11.00
CA ASN A 102 -14.02 7.97 12.36
C ASN A 102 -12.88 8.45 13.27
N ASN A 103 -11.65 7.99 13.03
CA ASN A 103 -10.48 8.34 13.84
C ASN A 103 -9.64 9.48 13.23
N ALA A 104 -9.80 9.76 11.94
CA ALA A 104 -9.01 10.75 11.20
C ALA A 104 -9.82 11.46 10.11
N PHE A 105 -9.54 11.18 8.83
CA PHE A 105 -10.16 11.80 7.66
C PHE A 105 -10.29 10.78 6.53
N ALA A 106 -11.25 10.98 5.63
CA ALA A 106 -11.38 10.17 4.42
C ALA A 106 -10.14 10.34 3.52
N PRO A 107 -9.48 9.24 3.09
CA PRO A 107 -8.42 9.32 2.08
C PRO A 107 -8.93 9.88 0.76
N THR A 108 -8.16 10.78 0.15
CA THR A 108 -8.56 11.48 -1.08
C THR A 108 -8.34 10.68 -2.36
N ASP A 109 -7.47 9.67 -2.30
CA ASP A 109 -7.17 8.74 -3.39
C ASP A 109 -7.21 7.33 -2.80
N LEU A 110 -8.40 6.73 -2.82
CA LEU A 110 -8.72 5.49 -2.14
C LEU A 110 -9.14 4.40 -3.13
N ARG A 111 -8.61 3.20 -2.94
CA ARG A 111 -8.98 1.98 -3.66
C ARG A 111 -9.31 0.87 -2.67
N PHE A 112 -10.18 -0.04 -3.09
CA PHE A 112 -10.58 -1.20 -2.29
C PHE A 112 -10.14 -2.49 -2.97
N ALA A 113 -9.56 -3.40 -2.20
CA ALA A 113 -9.30 -4.76 -2.67
C ALA A 113 -10.54 -5.65 -2.65
N ASN A 114 -11.62 -5.20 -1.99
CA ASN A 114 -12.88 -5.94 -1.80
C ASN A 114 -12.63 -7.33 -1.19
N ARG A 115 -11.79 -7.37 -0.16
CA ARG A 115 -11.45 -8.59 0.56
C ARG A 115 -11.27 -8.26 2.02
N ASP A 116 -12.13 -8.80 2.86
CA ASP A 116 -12.02 -8.64 4.30
C ASP A 116 -10.76 -9.35 4.82
N LEU A 117 -10.21 -8.78 5.89
CA LEU A 117 -8.98 -9.25 6.50
C LEU A 117 -9.32 -10.01 7.78
N ASP A 118 -9.48 -11.32 7.64
CA ASP A 118 -9.71 -12.23 8.77
C ASP A 118 -8.59 -12.06 9.81
N GLY A 119 -8.94 -11.77 11.07
CA GLY A 119 -7.97 -11.58 12.14
C GLY A 119 -7.48 -10.14 12.34
N GLY A 120 -7.92 -9.18 11.51
CA GLY A 120 -7.66 -7.76 11.72
C GLY A 120 -6.22 -7.30 11.38
N PRO A 121 -5.96 -5.99 11.44
CA PRO A 121 -4.72 -5.37 10.95
C PRO A 121 -3.44 -5.89 11.61
N THR A 122 -3.54 -6.47 12.80
CA THR A 122 -2.40 -6.99 13.56
C THR A 122 -2.00 -8.42 13.15
N ASP A 123 -2.88 -9.17 12.47
CA ASP A 123 -2.56 -10.49 11.91
C ASP A 123 -1.66 -10.34 10.68
N THR A 124 -0.38 -10.63 10.87
CA THR A 124 0.62 -10.50 9.81
C THR A 124 0.43 -11.48 8.66
N ALA A 125 -0.08 -12.70 8.89
CA ALA A 125 -0.28 -13.66 7.81
C ALA A 125 -1.46 -13.23 6.92
N SER A 126 -2.55 -12.80 7.53
CA SER A 126 -3.71 -12.28 6.82
C SER A 126 -3.40 -10.97 6.11
N PHE A 127 -2.62 -10.09 6.73
CA PHE A 127 -2.13 -8.87 6.09
C PHE A 127 -1.21 -9.13 4.90
N ARG A 128 -0.31 -10.13 4.96
CA ARG A 128 0.50 -10.51 3.78
C ARG A 128 -0.35 -11.03 2.63
N ARG A 129 -1.34 -11.87 2.90
CA ARG A 129 -2.29 -12.33 1.85
C ARG A 129 -3.07 -11.18 1.23
N TYR A 130 -3.39 -10.15 2.01
CA TYR A 130 -3.98 -8.93 1.51
C TYR A 130 -3.01 -8.15 0.60
N LEU A 131 -1.74 -7.99 1.00
CA LEU A 131 -0.71 -7.38 0.16
C LEU A 131 -0.57 -8.11 -1.19
N ASP A 132 -0.60 -9.45 -1.19
CA ASP A 132 -0.54 -10.26 -2.41
C ASP A 132 -1.68 -9.92 -3.39
N VAL A 133 -2.88 -9.63 -2.87
CA VAL A 133 -4.02 -9.22 -3.70
C VAL A 133 -3.75 -7.88 -4.36
N VAL A 134 -3.28 -6.89 -3.60
CA VAL A 134 -2.98 -5.55 -4.12
C VAL A 134 -1.81 -5.59 -5.12
N GLU A 135 -0.78 -6.37 -4.83
CA GLU A 135 0.34 -6.64 -5.73
C GLU A 135 -0.17 -7.24 -7.06
N SER A 136 -1.05 -8.24 -6.99
CA SER A 136 -1.63 -8.87 -8.18
C SER A 136 -2.43 -7.89 -9.05
N HIS A 137 -3.07 -6.89 -8.43
CA HIS A 137 -3.77 -5.84 -9.15
C HIS A 137 -2.78 -5.01 -9.96
N TYR A 138 -1.68 -4.56 -9.36
CA TYR A 138 -0.66 -3.77 -10.08
C TYR A 138 0.12 -4.58 -11.11
N ARG A 139 0.31 -5.88 -10.91
CA ARG A 139 0.92 -6.75 -11.95
C ARG A 139 0.09 -6.86 -13.22
N ARG A 140 -1.22 -6.62 -13.14
CA ARG A 140 -2.12 -6.61 -14.31
C ARG A 140 -2.12 -5.27 -15.04
N ASP A 141 -1.56 -4.21 -14.45
CA ASP A 141 -1.37 -2.94 -15.14
C ASP A 141 -0.36 -3.14 -16.28
N VAL A 142 -0.74 -2.76 -17.50
CA VAL A 142 0.05 -3.02 -18.71
C VAL A 142 1.43 -2.36 -18.64
N THR A 143 1.52 -1.15 -18.11
CA THR A 143 2.79 -0.41 -17.99
C THR A 143 3.70 -1.10 -16.98
N ILE A 144 3.17 -1.50 -15.83
CA ILE A 144 3.93 -2.24 -14.81
C ILE A 144 4.34 -3.62 -15.35
N SER A 145 3.41 -4.33 -15.97
CA SER A 145 3.64 -5.68 -16.51
C SER A 145 4.72 -5.67 -17.59
N GLN A 146 4.77 -4.65 -18.45
CA GLN A 146 5.80 -4.51 -19.49
C GLN A 146 7.20 -4.35 -18.89
N VAL A 147 7.33 -3.58 -17.81
CA VAL A 147 8.62 -3.38 -17.16
C VAL A 147 9.03 -4.62 -16.34
N LEU A 148 8.09 -5.28 -15.67
CA LEU A 148 8.37 -6.48 -14.90
C LEU A 148 8.63 -7.72 -15.77
N PHE A 149 7.99 -7.81 -16.94
CA PHE A 149 8.01 -8.97 -17.81
C PHE A 149 8.17 -8.61 -19.29
N PRO A 150 9.33 -8.05 -19.69
CA PRO A 150 9.54 -7.49 -21.03
C PRO A 150 9.36 -8.49 -22.18
N ASP A 151 9.63 -9.79 -21.96
CA ASP A 151 9.63 -10.81 -23.01
C ASP A 151 8.25 -11.45 -23.30
N SER A 152 7.22 -11.16 -22.49
CA SER A 152 5.90 -11.82 -22.57
C SER A 152 5.06 -11.37 -23.76
N ILE A 153 5.46 -10.29 -24.45
CA ILE A 153 4.71 -9.65 -25.54
C ILE A 153 5.27 -10.07 -26.92
N HIS A 154 6.36 -10.83 -26.97
CA HIS A 154 6.90 -11.42 -28.19
C HIS A 154 6.57 -12.92 -28.28
N ARG A 155 5.28 -13.26 -28.39
CA ARG A 155 4.89 -14.43 -29.19
C ARG A 155 4.45 -13.92 -30.56
N PRO A 156 5.30 -14.00 -31.60
CA PRO A 156 4.79 -13.85 -32.95
C PRO A 156 3.74 -14.93 -33.17
N GLU A 157 2.59 -14.53 -33.72
CA GLU A 157 1.59 -15.44 -34.24
C GLU A 157 2.31 -16.52 -35.05
N THR A 158 2.09 -17.76 -34.65
CA THR A 158 2.46 -18.94 -35.42
C THR A 158 1.98 -18.75 -36.85
N SER A 159 2.93 -18.57 -37.77
CA SER A 159 2.75 -18.80 -39.18
C SER A 159 2.15 -20.19 -39.36
N LEU A 160 0.88 -20.23 -39.76
CA LEU A 160 0.27 -21.44 -40.30
C LEU A 160 1.01 -21.82 -41.58
N PRO A 161 1.46 -23.09 -41.74
CA PRO A 161 1.91 -23.57 -43.03
C PRO A 161 0.71 -24.03 -43.88
N GLU A 162 0.90 -23.78 -45.18
CA GLU A 162 0.13 -24.19 -46.38
C GLU A 162 -1.09 -23.36 -46.78
#